data_AF-A0A349LNZ1-F1
#
_entry.id   AF-A0A349LNZ1-F1
#
_cell.length_a   1.000
_cell.length_b   1.000
_cell.length_c   1.000
_cell.angle_alpha   90.00
_cell.angle_beta   90.00
_cell.angle_gamma   90.00
#
_symmetry.space_group_name_H-M   'P 1'
#
loop_
_entity.id
_entity.type
_entity.pdbx_description
1 polymer ?
#
loop_
_entity_poly.entity_id
_entity_poly.type
_entity_poly.pdbx_seq_one_letter_code
_entity_poly.pdbx_strand_id
1 'polypeptide(L)'
;MQNWSIQLLQIFGIELQLQNEAILPASPFLLASNHISWMDIHAINAYWPIRFVAKSDVEGWPIFGWMAKQLGTVFIKRDNDRHDK
;
A
#
# COMPACT_ATOMS: atom_id res chain seq x y z
N MET A 1 -12.36 -3.75 0.19
CA MET A 1 -11.19 -2.85 0.22
C MET A 1 -10.97 -2.10 -1.09
N GLN A 2 -10.89 -2.78 -2.24
CA GLN A 2 -10.73 -2.11 -3.54
C GLN A 2 -11.80 -1.03 -3.81
N ASN A 3 -13.08 -1.35 -3.60
CA ASN A 3 -14.17 -0.36 -3.76
C ASN A 3 -14.02 0.85 -2.84
N TRP A 4 -13.54 0.65 -1.62
CA TRP A 4 -13.30 1.76 -0.69
C TRP A 4 -12.13 2.63 -1.16
N SER A 5 -11.06 2.02 -1.69
CA SER A 5 -9.97 2.79 -2.32
C SER A 5 -10.48 3.59 -3.53
N ILE A 6 -11.31 3.01 -4.39
CA ILE A 6 -11.91 3.70 -5.54
C ILE A 6 -12.78 4.88 -5.07
N GLN A 7 -13.66 4.65 -4.09
CA GLN A 7 -14.49 5.70 -3.51
C GLN A 7 -13.65 6.81 -2.87
N LEU A 8 -12.56 6.46 -2.18
CA LEU A 8 -11.66 7.44 -1.59
C LEU A 8 -11.03 8.32 -2.67
N LEU A 9 -10.50 7.73 -3.74
CA LEU A 9 -9.95 8.49 -4.87
C LEU A 9 -10.99 9.43 -5.48
N GLN A 10 -12.24 8.98 -5.63
CA GLN A 10 -13.35 9.81 -6.11
C GLN A 10 -13.66 10.99 -5.17
N ILE A 11 -13.68 10.77 -3.86
CA ILE A 11 -13.88 11.83 -2.85
C ILE A 11 -12.79 12.90 -2.95
N PHE A 12 -11.54 12.49 -3.22
CA PHE A 12 -10.42 13.42 -3.40
C PHE A 12 -10.32 13.99 -4.83
N GLY A 13 -11.23 13.65 -5.74
CA GLY A 13 -11.20 14.11 -7.13
C GLY A 13 -9.99 13.59 -7.92
N ILE A 14 -9.47 12.41 -7.56
CA ILE A 14 -8.31 11.79 -8.20
C ILE A 14 -8.77 10.83 -9.29
N GLU A 15 -8.35 11.07 -10.53
CA GLU A 15 -8.51 10.14 -11.65
C GLU A 15 -7.29 9.22 -11.73
N LEU A 16 -7.52 7.91 -11.72
CA LEU A 16 -6.46 6.90 -11.84
C LEU A 16 -6.28 6.51 -13.31
N GLN A 17 -5.13 6.83 -13.88
CA GLN A 17 -4.75 6.44 -15.24
C GLN A 17 -3.67 5.36 -15.21
N LEU A 18 -3.89 4.29 -15.97
CA LEU A 18 -2.98 3.16 -16.05
C LEU A 18 -2.26 3.18 -17.40
N GLN A 19 -0.94 3.02 -17.35
CA GLN A 19 -0.13 2.83 -18.54
C GLN A 19 0.47 1.43 -18.47
N ASN A 20 0.36 0.67 -19.56
CA ASN A 20 0.87 -0.71 -19.65
C ASN A 20 0.25 -1.68 -18.62
N GLU A 21 -1.07 -1.71 -18.53
CA GLU A 21 -1.82 -2.57 -17.60
C GLU A 21 -1.50 -4.07 -17.74
N ALA A 22 -1.10 -4.53 -18.93
CA ALA A 22 -0.74 -5.93 -19.17
C ALA A 22 0.62 -6.36 -18.59
N ILE A 23 1.36 -5.46 -17.92
CA ILE A 23 2.71 -5.75 -17.45
C ILE A 23 2.74 -6.60 -16.16
N LEU A 24 1.61 -6.68 -15.44
CA LEU A 24 1.55 -7.44 -14.19
C LEU A 24 1.53 -8.96 -14.46
N PRO A 25 2.45 -9.74 -13.87
CA PRO A 25 2.52 -11.17 -14.10
C PRO A 25 1.42 -11.93 -13.36
N ALA A 26 0.99 -13.07 -13.92
CA ALA A 26 0.02 -13.96 -13.28
C ALA A 26 0.61 -14.77 -12.09
N SER A 27 1.93 -14.88 -12.02
CA SER A 27 2.65 -15.54 -10.90
C SER A 27 2.81 -14.59 -9.71
N PRO A 28 3.02 -15.08 -8.47
CA PRO A 28 3.32 -14.22 -7.33
C PRO A 28 4.49 -13.27 -7.62
N PHE A 29 4.32 -11.99 -7.28
CA PHE A 29 5.31 -10.95 -7.52
C PHE A 29 5.40 -9.97 -6.34
N LEU A 30 6.50 -9.23 -6.28
CA LEU A 30 6.66 -8.08 -5.40
C LEU A 30 6.56 -6.80 -6.24
N LEU A 31 5.57 -5.95 -5.94
CA LEU A 31 5.47 -4.64 -6.55
C LEU A 31 6.26 -3.63 -5.72
N ALA A 32 7.21 -2.96 -6.35
CA ALA A 32 7.93 -1.83 -5.76
C ALA A 32 7.63 -0.57 -6.58
N SER A 33 7.31 0.52 -5.88
CA SER A 33 7.07 1.84 -6.45
C SER A 33 7.72 2.90 -5.56
N ASN A 34 7.95 4.07 -6.13
CA ASN A 34 8.31 5.24 -5.34
C ASN A 34 7.16 5.57 -4.39
N HIS A 35 7.49 5.91 -3.14
CA HIS A 35 6.52 6.34 -2.15
C HIS A 35 6.56 7.86 -2.03
N ILE A 36 5.51 8.52 -2.52
CA ILE A 36 5.40 9.98 -2.58
C ILE A 36 4.28 10.45 -1.66
N SER A 37 3.20 9.67 -1.56
CA SER A 37 2.01 10.03 -0.80
C SER A 37 1.42 8.83 -0.09
N TRP A 38 0.75 9.06 1.04
CA TRP A 38 -0.08 8.03 1.67
C TRP A 38 -1.19 7.51 0.72
N MET A 39 -1.56 8.31 -0.30
CA MET A 39 -2.52 7.94 -1.33
C MET A 39 -2.02 6.80 -2.25
N ASP A 40 -0.72 6.54 -2.31
CA ASP A 40 -0.13 5.51 -3.18
C ASP A 40 -0.74 4.13 -2.92
N ILE A 41 -1.00 3.82 -1.65
CA ILE A 41 -1.63 2.57 -1.23
C ILE A 41 -3.04 2.44 -1.81
N HIS A 42 -3.80 3.54 -1.82
CA HIS A 42 -5.16 3.56 -2.34
C HIS A 42 -5.18 3.52 -3.87
N ALA A 43 -4.28 4.25 -4.53
CA ALA A 43 -4.11 4.20 -5.98
C ALA A 43 -3.80 2.78 -6.46
N ILE A 44 -2.82 2.12 -5.84
CA ILE A 44 -2.44 0.75 -6.20
C ILE A 44 -3.58 -0.22 -5.88
N ASN A 45 -4.18 -0.14 -4.69
CA ASN A 45 -5.25 -1.06 -4.28
C ASN A 45 -6.56 -0.86 -5.06
N ALA A 46 -6.80 0.33 -5.62
CA ALA A 46 -7.93 0.61 -6.51
C ALA A 46 -7.78 -0.11 -7.85
N TYR A 47 -6.56 -0.20 -8.39
CA TYR A 47 -6.27 -0.94 -9.61
C TYR A 47 -6.19 -2.46 -9.37
N TRP A 48 -5.33 -2.87 -8.45
CA TRP A 48 -5.09 -4.28 -8.15
C TRP A 48 -5.02 -4.49 -6.65
N PRO A 49 -5.97 -5.24 -6.05
CA PRO A 49 -5.97 -5.46 -4.61
C PRO A 49 -4.78 -6.33 -4.21
N ILE A 50 -3.77 -5.70 -3.60
CA ILE A 50 -2.55 -6.34 -3.09
C ILE A 50 -2.40 -6.11 -1.59
N ARG A 51 -1.51 -6.90 -0.98
CA ARG A 51 -1.07 -6.68 0.41
C ARG A 51 0.17 -5.80 0.42
N PHE A 52 0.24 -4.90 1.38
CA PHE A 52 1.34 -3.96 1.55
C PHE A 52 2.27 -4.39 2.69
N VAL A 53 3.44 -3.77 2.77
CA VAL A 53 4.39 -3.95 3.86
C VAL A 53 4.60 -2.60 4.53
N ALA A 54 4.50 -2.54 5.86
CA ALA A 54 4.75 -1.33 6.63
C ALA A 54 5.62 -1.62 7.85
N LYS A 55 6.23 -0.57 8.42
CA LYS A 55 6.95 -0.69 9.70
C LYS A 55 5.94 -0.97 10.82
N SER A 56 6.31 -1.81 11.78
CA SER A 56 5.50 -2.12 12.98
C SER A 56 4.92 -0.88 13.66
N ASP A 57 5.65 0.22 13.72
CA ASP A 57 5.21 1.43 14.43
C ASP A 57 3.99 2.10 13.77
N VAL A 58 3.80 1.91 12.45
CA VAL A 58 2.66 2.43 11.70
C VAL A 58 1.35 1.80 12.20
N GLU A 59 1.42 0.58 12.75
CA GLU A 59 0.28 -0.11 13.33
C GLU A 59 -0.42 0.72 14.43
N GLY A 60 0.35 1.50 15.18
CA GLY A 60 -0.14 2.32 16.29
C GLY A 60 -0.68 3.69 15.88
N TRP A 61 -0.55 4.09 14.61
CA TRP A 61 -0.97 5.43 14.18
C TRP A 61 -2.49 5.54 14.14
N PRO A 62 -3.07 6.65 14.64
CA PRO A 62 -4.51 6.87 14.54
C PRO A 62 -4.91 6.98 13.07
N ILE A 63 -6.06 6.40 12.73
CA ILE A 63 -6.63 6.37 11.37
C ILE A 63 -5.78 5.54 10.39
N PHE A 64 -4.55 5.94 10.10
CA PHE A 64 -3.69 5.28 9.11
C PHE A 64 -3.26 3.87 9.54
N GLY A 65 -2.96 3.64 10.82
CA GLY A 65 -2.65 2.30 11.33
C GLY A 65 -3.86 1.36 11.24
N TRP A 66 -5.06 1.89 11.56
CA TRP A 66 -6.32 1.17 11.36
C TRP A 66 -6.55 0.84 9.88
N MET A 67 -6.38 1.80 8.97
CA MET A 67 -6.52 1.59 7.52
C MET A 67 -5.52 0.55 7.01
N ALA A 68 -4.26 0.63 7.43
CA ALA A 68 -3.23 -0.34 7.06
C ALA A 68 -3.59 -1.77 7.51
N LYS A 69 -4.16 -1.93 8.71
CA LYS A 69 -4.70 -3.22 9.18
C LYS A 69 -5.84 -3.72 8.29
N GLN A 70 -6.79 -2.86 7.95
CA GLN A 70 -7.92 -3.25 7.08
C GLN A 70 -7.45 -3.69 5.69
N LEU A 71 -6.32 -3.16 5.21
CA LEU A 71 -5.71 -3.54 3.93
C LEU A 71 -4.89 -4.84 3.98
N GLY A 72 -4.81 -5.51 5.15
CA GLY A 72 -4.01 -6.72 5.31
C GLY A 72 -2.51 -6.47 5.21
N THR A 73 -2.07 -5.29 5.63
CA THR A 73 -0.66 -4.90 5.61
C THR A 73 0.16 -5.80 6.52
N VAL A 74 1.28 -6.30 5.99
CA VAL A 74 2.26 -7.06 6.76
C VAL A 74 3.17 -6.07 7.48
N PHE A 75 3.08 -6.05 8.81
CA PHE A 75 3.90 -5.19 9.64
C PHE A 75 5.24 -5.87 9.93
N ILE A 76 6.34 -5.20 9.60
CA ILE A 76 7.70 -5.68 9.84
C ILE A 76 8.33 -4.85 10.95
N LYS A 77 8.77 -5.54 12.00
CA LYS A 77 9.63 -4.97 13.03
C LYS A 77 11.07 -4.97 12.52
N ARG A 78 11.65 -3.79 12.34
CA ARG A 78 13.09 -3.64 12.10
C ARG A 78 13.77 -3.49 13.45
N ASP A 79 14.18 -4.60 14.04
CA ASP A 79 15.16 -4.55 15.12
C ASP A 79 16.52 -4.20 14.48
N ASN A 80 17.18 -3.20 15.05
CA ASN A 80 18.35 -2.54 14.46
C ASN A 80 19.63 -3.36 14.65
N ASP A 81 19.63 -4.65 14.30
CA ASP A 81 20.77 -5.56 14.46
C ASP A 81 21.77 -5.45 13.29
N ARG A 82 22.02 -4.23 12.80
CA ARG A 82 23.05 -3.97 11.77
C ARG A 82 24.04 -2.85 12.11
N HIS A 83 24.17 -2.52 13.39
CA HIS A 83 25.42 -1.95 13.91
C HIS A 83 26.02 -2.97 14.87
N ASP A 84 26.92 -3.81 14.37
CA ASP A 84 28.13 -4.30 15.06
C ASP A 84 28.74 -5.49 14.31
N LYS A 85 29.55 -5.17 13.28
CA LYS A 85 30.91 -5.69 13.03
C LYS A 85 31.45 -5.16 11.70
#